data_AF-A0A815IXH0-F1
#
_entry.id   AF-A0A815IXH0-F1
#
_cell.length_a   1.000
_cell.length_b   1.000
_cell.length_c   1.000
_cell.angle_alpha   90.00
_cell.angle_beta   90.00
_cell.angle_gamma   90.00
#
_symmetry.space_group_name_H-M   'P 1'
#
loop_
_entity.id
_entity.type
_entity.pdbx_description
1 polymer ?
#
loop_
_entity_poly.entity_id
_entity_poly.type
_entity_poly.pdbx_seq_one_letter_code
_entity_poly.pdbx_strand_id
1 'polypeptide(L)'
;MIPGIRSANAQGTDFDEEMILSNEQGCHETAARKNSTYLISNGRILYRDGLLQAESSSDADCRMCHECWLAVSKGKISKFSPANGMWIGDVPDQLKRLTISEQKLISLYRHNSCIIKLHSPWHSPNTAQPALKGNYITFPQNLSNIATSLPLSPNELSASIKIIFIGSSKPVRHHLRKTLSVRRQRILDALIWLKENNVLYSHISLDKHIIASLPDDDVPESIWETLDHILDDKNALAEREGYTEDPLTSD
;
A
#
# COMPACT_ATOMS: atom_id res chain seq x y z
N MET A 1 -31.91 -4.95 -45.47
CA MET A 1 -33.11 -5.49 -44.81
C MET A 1 -32.68 -5.84 -43.37
N ILE A 2 -33.14 -5.06 -42.40
CA ILE A 2 -32.98 -5.20 -40.91
C ILE A 2 -34.00 -6.29 -40.46
N PRO A 3 -33.85 -7.13 -39.38
CA PRO A 3 -33.45 -6.86 -37.97
C PRO A 3 -32.59 -7.98 -37.30
N GLY A 4 -32.12 -7.96 -36.04
CA GLY A 4 -32.22 -7.07 -34.89
C GLY A 4 -31.59 -7.73 -33.63
N ILE A 5 -31.04 -6.88 -32.75
CA ILE A 5 -31.03 -6.92 -31.26
C ILE A 5 -30.60 -8.21 -30.51
N ARG A 6 -29.56 -8.09 -29.65
CA ARG A 6 -29.65 -8.46 -28.23
C ARG A 6 -28.63 -7.71 -27.38
N SER A 7 -29.16 -6.77 -26.59
CA SER A 7 -28.54 -6.20 -25.40
C SER A 7 -28.32 -7.31 -24.36
N ALA A 8 -27.17 -7.34 -23.70
CA ALA A 8 -26.95 -8.15 -22.51
C ALA A 8 -26.87 -7.21 -21.30
N ASN A 9 -28.00 -7.10 -20.61
CA ASN A 9 -28.08 -6.59 -19.25
C ASN A 9 -27.28 -7.54 -18.33
N ALA A 10 -26.35 -6.99 -17.55
CA ALA A 10 -25.94 -7.60 -16.30
C ALA A 10 -26.58 -6.77 -15.18
N GLN A 11 -27.77 -7.19 -14.74
CA GLN A 11 -28.38 -6.72 -13.49
C GLN A 11 -27.98 -7.67 -12.37
N GLY A 12 -27.58 -7.09 -11.23
CA GLY A 12 -27.73 -7.72 -9.93
C GLY A 12 -26.44 -7.94 -9.16
N THR A 13 -25.93 -6.88 -8.51
CA THR A 13 -25.97 -6.75 -7.05
C THR A 13 -25.90 -5.26 -6.71
N ASP A 14 -26.97 -4.74 -6.10
CA ASP A 14 -27.04 -3.43 -5.45
C ASP A 14 -25.81 -3.20 -4.57
N PHE A 15 -24.99 -2.23 -4.96
CA PHE A 15 -24.08 -1.52 -4.08
C PHE A 15 -24.29 -0.04 -4.40
N ASP A 16 -25.28 0.56 -3.74
CA ASP A 16 -25.53 1.98 -3.50
C ASP A 16 -24.81 2.96 -4.46
N GLU A 17 -25.33 3.11 -5.69
CA GLU A 17 -24.92 4.16 -6.63
C GLU A 17 -25.24 5.59 -6.10
N GLU A 18 -26.03 5.73 -5.03
CA GLU A 18 -26.33 7.03 -4.40
C GLU A 18 -25.18 7.59 -3.54
N MET A 19 -24.19 6.78 -3.14
CA MET A 19 -23.10 7.24 -2.28
C MET A 19 -21.94 7.90 -3.04
N ILE A 20 -21.88 7.75 -4.37
CA ILE A 20 -20.83 8.35 -5.21
C ILE A 20 -21.26 9.71 -5.77
N LEU A 21 -22.56 9.89 -6.06
CA LEU A 21 -23.08 11.14 -6.65
C LEU A 21 -23.37 12.25 -5.62
N SER A 22 -23.43 11.92 -4.33
CA SER A 22 -23.63 12.91 -3.26
C SER A 22 -22.38 13.76 -2.96
N ASN A 23 -21.22 13.41 -3.52
CA ASN A 23 -19.98 14.17 -3.34
C ASN A 23 -19.72 15.23 -4.44
N GLU A 24 -20.56 15.30 -5.48
CA GLU A 24 -20.36 16.25 -6.59
C GLU A 24 -21.04 17.61 -6.36
N GLN A 25 -21.94 17.74 -5.37
CA GLN A 25 -22.70 18.99 -5.17
C GLN A 25 -22.38 19.77 -3.89
N GLY A 26 -21.32 19.40 -3.16
CA GLY A 26 -20.99 20.04 -1.87
C GLY A 26 -19.52 20.36 -1.60
N CYS A 27 -18.61 20.17 -2.55
CA CYS A 27 -17.19 20.48 -2.30
C CYS A 27 -16.92 21.96 -2.57
N HIS A 28 -17.08 22.78 -1.53
CA HIS A 28 -16.39 24.07 -1.41
C HIS A 28 -14.95 23.93 -1.94
N GLU A 29 -14.54 24.86 -2.82
CA GLU A 29 -13.17 24.98 -3.32
C GLU A 29 -12.19 25.17 -2.16
N THR A 30 -11.74 24.07 -1.56
CA THR A 30 -10.70 24.09 -0.53
C THR A 30 -9.35 24.34 -1.20
N ALA A 31 -8.52 25.17 -0.56
CA ALA A 31 -7.19 25.54 -1.03
C ALA A 31 -6.27 24.34 -1.35
N ALA A 32 -6.59 23.14 -0.82
CA ALA A 32 -5.89 21.89 -1.07
C ALA A 32 -5.90 21.46 -2.56
N ARG A 33 -6.98 21.73 -3.33
CA ARG A 33 -7.05 21.35 -4.75
C ARG A 33 -6.09 22.16 -5.64
N LYS A 34 -5.70 23.37 -5.25
CA LYS A 34 -4.80 24.22 -6.06
C LYS A 34 -3.37 23.71 -6.11
N ASN A 35 -2.92 23.00 -5.08
CA ASN A 35 -1.54 22.46 -4.98
C ASN A 35 -1.46 20.93 -5.18
N SER A 36 -2.47 20.32 -5.80
CA SER A 36 -2.44 18.88 -6.04
C SER A 36 -1.36 18.50 -7.06
N THR A 37 -0.71 17.34 -6.85
CA THR A 37 0.24 16.76 -7.82
C THR A 37 -0.44 16.43 -9.15
N TYR A 38 -1.77 16.33 -9.14
CA TYR A 38 -2.59 16.11 -10.32
C TYR A 38 -3.36 17.38 -10.70
N LEU A 39 -3.46 17.63 -12.00
CA LEU A 39 -4.34 18.60 -12.60
C LEU A 39 -5.66 17.91 -12.98
N ILE A 40 -6.77 18.42 -12.48
CA ILE A 40 -8.11 17.99 -12.89
C ILE A 40 -8.66 19.03 -13.84
N SER A 41 -8.96 18.63 -15.08
CA SER A 41 -9.54 19.54 -16.08
C SER A 41 -10.41 18.76 -17.05
N ASN A 42 -11.65 19.23 -17.29
CA ASN A 42 -12.58 18.64 -18.26
C ASN A 42 -12.76 17.12 -18.11
N GLY A 43 -12.92 16.62 -16.87
CA GLY A 43 -13.08 15.19 -16.60
C GLY A 43 -11.79 14.35 -16.77
N ARG A 44 -10.63 15.00 -16.91
CA ARG A 44 -9.32 14.34 -17.03
C ARG A 44 -8.50 14.60 -15.77
N ILE A 45 -7.73 13.59 -15.36
CA ILE A 45 -6.77 13.68 -14.26
C ILE A 45 -5.37 13.49 -14.85
N LEU A 46 -4.55 14.54 -14.80
CA LEU A 46 -3.23 14.59 -15.43
C LEU A 46 -2.15 14.80 -14.37
N TYR A 47 -1.06 14.05 -14.42
CA TYR A 47 0.06 14.23 -13.50
C TYR A 47 0.86 15.48 -13.89
N ARG A 48 0.99 16.47 -12.99
CA ARG A 48 1.55 17.78 -13.33
C ARG A 48 3.00 17.72 -13.81
N ASP A 49 3.88 16.97 -13.14
CA ASP A 49 5.28 16.86 -13.58
C ASP A 49 5.43 16.05 -14.88
N GLY A 50 4.36 15.36 -15.30
CA GLY A 50 4.28 14.68 -16.59
C GLY A 50 3.86 15.60 -17.73
N LEU A 51 3.37 16.82 -17.43
CA LEU A 51 2.99 17.82 -18.43
C LEU A 51 4.22 18.65 -18.79
N LEU A 52 4.54 18.67 -20.08
CA LEU A 52 5.52 19.57 -20.67
C LEU A 52 4.75 20.82 -21.07
N GLN A 53 4.94 21.92 -20.33
CA GLN A 53 4.31 23.19 -20.70
C GLN A 53 4.89 23.68 -22.03
N ALA A 54 4.01 23.95 -23.00
CA ALA A 54 4.29 24.86 -24.09
C ALA A 54 3.88 26.27 -23.61
N GLU A 55 4.81 27.23 -23.59
CA GLU A 55 4.67 28.54 -22.93
C GLU A 55 3.54 29.44 -23.49
N SER A 56 2.77 29.03 -24.50
CA SER A 56 1.79 29.91 -25.14
C SER A 56 0.66 29.24 -25.95
N SER A 57 0.34 27.96 -25.75
CA SER A 57 -0.79 27.31 -26.44
C SER A 57 -1.68 26.53 -25.48
N SER A 58 -2.96 26.38 -25.84
CA SER A 58 -3.93 25.49 -25.17
C SER A 58 -3.62 24.00 -25.32
N ASP A 59 -2.46 23.67 -25.89
CA ASP A 59 -2.02 22.32 -26.21
C ASP A 59 -0.84 21.99 -25.31
N ALA A 60 -0.98 20.92 -24.53
CA ALA A 60 0.02 20.50 -23.55
C ALA A 60 0.55 19.13 -23.95
N ASP A 61 1.85 19.06 -24.22
CA ASP A 61 2.52 17.79 -24.40
C ASP A 61 2.61 17.07 -23.06
N CYS A 62 2.45 15.75 -23.06
CA CYS A 62 2.59 14.97 -21.84
C CYS A 62 3.48 13.74 -22.06
N ARG A 63 4.30 13.44 -21.05
CA ARG A 63 5.07 12.20 -21.00
C ARG A 63 4.17 11.10 -20.47
N MET A 64 3.91 10.10 -21.30
CA MET A 64 3.10 8.94 -20.96
C MET A 64 3.94 7.67 -21.11
N CYS A 65 3.69 6.66 -20.29
CA CYS A 65 4.23 5.33 -20.57
C CYS A 65 3.55 4.74 -21.82
N HIS A 66 4.22 3.78 -22.46
CA HIS A 66 3.75 3.14 -23.69
C HIS A 66 2.34 2.53 -23.55
N GLU A 67 2.03 1.88 -22.43
CA GLU A 67 0.71 1.29 -22.17
C GLU A 67 -0.40 2.34 -22.07
N CYS A 68 -0.12 3.46 -21.39
CA CYS A 68 -1.08 4.55 -21.30
C CYS A 68 -1.33 5.20 -22.67
N TRP A 69 -0.27 5.40 -23.47
CA TRP A 69 -0.40 5.92 -24.82
C TRP A 69 -1.20 4.97 -25.75
N LEU A 70 -0.97 3.66 -25.66
CA LEU A 70 -1.73 2.67 -26.43
C LEU A 70 -3.23 2.65 -26.09
N ALA A 71 -3.59 2.91 -24.82
CA ALA A 71 -4.99 3.02 -24.43
C ALA A 71 -5.61 4.31 -24.96
N VAL A 72 -4.94 5.44 -24.74
CA VAL A 72 -5.44 6.77 -25.13
C VAL A 72 -5.54 6.92 -26.66
N SER A 73 -4.57 6.41 -27.42
CA SER A 73 -4.63 6.40 -28.90
C SER A 73 -5.82 5.61 -29.47
N LYS A 74 -6.38 4.68 -28.69
CA LYS A 74 -7.59 3.91 -29.03
C LYS A 74 -8.86 4.51 -28.42
N GLY A 75 -8.79 5.72 -27.84
CA GLY A 75 -9.92 6.36 -27.16
C GLY A 75 -10.36 5.66 -25.86
N LYS A 76 -9.48 4.85 -25.25
CA LYS A 76 -9.77 4.11 -24.00
C LYS A 76 -9.04 4.73 -22.81
N ILE A 77 -9.63 4.60 -21.63
CA ILE A 77 -8.97 4.91 -20.36
C ILE A 77 -8.00 3.76 -20.04
N SER A 78 -6.75 4.10 -19.68
CA SER A 78 -5.77 3.09 -19.28
C SER A 78 -6.18 2.44 -17.95
N LYS A 79 -6.03 1.11 -17.86
CA LYS A 79 -6.46 0.29 -16.73
C LYS A 79 -5.94 0.81 -15.39
N PHE A 80 -4.69 1.26 -15.35
CA PHE A 80 -4.02 1.76 -14.14
C PHE A 80 -3.93 3.29 -14.09
N SER A 81 -4.66 3.99 -14.97
CA SER A 81 -4.65 5.45 -14.93
C SER A 81 -5.42 5.96 -13.70
N PRO A 82 -5.00 7.09 -13.11
CA PRO A 82 -5.75 7.78 -12.06
C PRO A 82 -7.21 8.05 -12.44
N ALA A 83 -7.46 8.33 -13.73
CA ALA A 83 -8.79 8.55 -14.29
C ALA A 83 -9.71 7.32 -14.25
N ASN A 84 -9.18 6.11 -14.10
CA ASN A 84 -9.96 4.87 -14.00
C ASN A 84 -10.39 4.56 -12.54
N GLY A 85 -10.74 5.58 -11.76
CA GLY A 85 -11.08 5.44 -10.34
C GLY A 85 -9.90 5.04 -9.44
N MET A 86 -8.66 5.09 -9.96
CA MET A 86 -7.44 4.75 -9.20
C MET A 86 -6.85 5.94 -8.46
N TRP A 87 -7.37 7.15 -8.68
CA TRP A 87 -6.92 8.36 -7.98
C TRP A 87 -7.61 8.50 -6.63
N ILE A 88 -6.84 8.34 -5.55
CA ILE A 88 -7.30 8.48 -4.17
C ILE A 88 -6.98 9.87 -3.58
N GLY A 89 -6.45 10.80 -4.38
CA GLY A 89 -5.90 12.06 -3.92
C GLY A 89 -4.40 12.00 -3.65
N ASP A 90 -3.83 13.15 -3.26
CA ASP A 90 -2.42 13.22 -2.87
C ASP A 90 -2.23 12.62 -1.47
N VAL A 91 -1.19 11.80 -1.31
CA VAL A 91 -0.80 11.29 0.00
C VAL A 91 -0.25 12.47 0.82
N PRO A 92 -0.69 12.69 2.06
CA PRO A 92 -0.16 13.75 2.93
C PRO A 92 1.24 13.40 3.45
N ASP A 93 2.07 14.40 3.76
CA ASP A 93 3.47 14.20 4.18
C ASP A 93 3.60 13.39 5.49
N GLN A 94 2.60 13.48 6.36
CA GLN A 94 2.50 12.69 7.59
C GLN A 94 2.39 11.19 7.30
N LEU A 95 1.75 10.80 6.19
CA LEU A 95 1.57 9.40 5.80
C LEU A 95 2.58 8.93 4.75
N LYS A 96 3.23 9.83 4.01
CA LYS A 96 4.29 9.48 3.05
C LYS A 96 5.45 8.78 3.75
N ARG A 97 6.02 7.72 3.15
CA ARG A 97 7.25 7.05 3.63
C ARG A 97 7.15 6.48 5.06
N LEU A 98 5.95 6.13 5.53
CA LEU A 98 5.81 5.27 6.70
C LEU A 98 6.36 3.88 6.38
N THR A 99 7.09 3.27 7.31
CA THR A 99 7.57 1.90 7.18
C THR A 99 6.42 0.90 7.28
N ILE A 100 6.66 -0.37 6.94
CA ILE A 100 5.63 -1.40 7.05
C ILE A 100 5.20 -1.56 8.52
N SER A 101 6.16 -1.52 9.45
CA SER A 101 5.89 -1.55 10.89
C SER A 101 5.00 -0.38 11.32
N GLU A 102 5.30 0.83 10.87
CA GLU A 102 4.53 2.02 11.22
C GLU A 102 3.12 2.00 10.64
N GLN A 103 2.97 1.59 9.38
CA GLN A 103 1.66 1.45 8.75
C GLN A 103 0.78 0.44 9.49
N LYS A 104 1.37 -0.67 9.97
CA LYS A 104 0.65 -1.67 10.77
C LYS A 104 0.27 -1.14 12.15
N LEU A 105 1.15 -0.40 12.81
CA LEU A 105 0.89 0.22 14.12
C LEU A 105 -0.31 1.17 14.10
N ILE A 106 -0.54 1.89 13.01
CA ILE A 106 -1.62 2.87 12.89
C ILE A 106 -2.85 2.33 12.15
N SER A 107 -2.88 1.04 11.79
CA SER A 107 -3.96 0.47 10.98
C SER A 107 -5.24 0.25 11.81
N LEU A 108 -6.34 0.86 11.38
CA LEU A 108 -7.65 0.68 12.00
C LEU A 108 -8.18 -0.77 11.91
N TYR A 109 -7.97 -1.41 10.75
CA TYR A 109 -8.45 -2.76 10.48
C TYR A 109 -7.32 -3.77 10.56
N ARG A 110 -7.45 -4.74 11.47
CA ARG A 110 -6.48 -5.82 11.67
C ARG A 110 -6.83 -7.02 10.79
N HIS A 111 -6.37 -7.04 9.55
CA HIS A 111 -6.82 -8.05 8.57
C HIS A 111 -5.72 -8.98 8.02
N ASN A 112 -4.45 -8.84 8.41
CA ASN A 112 -3.40 -9.65 7.77
C ASN A 112 -2.25 -10.01 8.70
N SER A 113 -1.91 -11.29 8.75
CA SER A 113 -0.57 -11.77 9.07
C SER A 113 0.30 -11.61 7.83
N CYS A 114 1.32 -10.76 7.90
CA CYS A 114 2.26 -10.54 6.79
C CYS A 114 3.51 -11.40 7.00
N ILE A 115 3.88 -12.24 6.02
CA ILE A 115 5.14 -12.98 6.04
C ILE A 115 6.15 -12.27 5.13
N ILE A 116 7.10 -11.59 5.75
CA ILE A 116 8.15 -10.88 5.05
C ILE A 116 9.37 -11.79 4.94
N LYS A 117 9.61 -12.33 3.75
CA LYS A 117 10.85 -13.04 3.43
C LYS A 117 11.92 -12.05 3.00
N LEU A 118 13.06 -12.10 3.66
CA LEU A 118 14.24 -11.28 3.37
C LEU A 118 15.31 -12.21 2.84
N HIS A 119 15.61 -12.12 1.55
CA HIS A 119 16.68 -12.90 0.96
C HIS A 119 17.99 -12.15 1.04
N SER A 120 19.01 -12.86 1.49
CA SER A 120 20.37 -12.38 1.45
C SER A 120 21.00 -12.69 0.10
N PRO A 121 21.46 -11.70 -0.69
CA PRO A 121 22.15 -11.97 -1.95
C PRO A 121 23.65 -12.21 -1.76
N TRP A 122 24.12 -12.56 -0.55
CA TRP A 122 25.54 -12.56 -0.16
C TRP A 122 26.34 -13.75 -0.72
N HIS A 123 26.25 -13.98 -2.03
CA HIS A 123 27.28 -14.71 -2.77
C HIS A 123 28.50 -13.83 -3.10
N SER A 124 28.40 -12.49 -2.98
CA SER A 124 29.54 -11.57 -3.12
C SER A 124 29.28 -10.21 -2.42
N PRO A 125 30.23 -9.67 -1.65
CA PRO A 125 30.09 -8.39 -0.93
C PRO A 125 30.01 -7.15 -1.84
N ASN A 126 30.40 -7.26 -3.13
CA ASN A 126 30.48 -6.11 -4.05
C ASN A 126 29.33 -5.99 -5.06
N THR A 127 28.39 -6.96 -5.11
CA THR A 127 27.32 -6.98 -6.13
C THR A 127 25.92 -7.24 -5.57
N ALA A 128 25.78 -7.39 -4.26
CA ALA A 128 24.54 -7.79 -3.61
C ALA A 128 23.71 -6.57 -3.14
N GLN A 129 22.61 -6.28 -3.84
CA GLN A 129 21.55 -5.39 -3.33
C GLN A 129 20.61 -6.21 -2.45
N PRO A 130 20.48 -5.95 -1.12
CA PRO A 130 19.52 -6.66 -0.29
C PRO A 130 18.10 -6.39 -0.83
N ALA A 131 17.46 -7.44 -1.37
CA ALA A 131 16.12 -7.35 -1.93
C ALA A 131 15.11 -7.92 -0.92
N LEU A 132 14.14 -7.09 -0.55
CA LEU A 132 12.94 -7.53 0.14
C LEU A 132 12.09 -8.33 -0.85
N LYS A 133 11.93 -9.63 -0.62
CA LYS A 133 11.10 -10.50 -1.47
C LYS A 133 10.23 -11.35 -0.57
N GLY A 134 9.02 -10.88 -0.29
CA GLY A 134 8.04 -11.57 0.57
C GLY A 134 6.76 -11.90 -0.18
N ASN A 135 6.07 -12.96 0.26
CA ASN A 135 4.71 -13.27 -0.16
C ASN A 135 3.75 -12.57 0.81
N TYR A 136 2.79 -11.81 0.29
CA TYR A 136 1.72 -11.27 1.11
C TYR A 136 0.52 -12.19 1.02
N ILE A 137 0.12 -12.79 2.15
CA ILE A 137 -1.08 -13.62 2.20
C ILE A 137 -2.12 -12.89 3.05
N THR A 138 -3.23 -12.54 2.41
CA THR A 138 -4.39 -11.94 3.07
C THR A 138 -5.44 -13.02 3.23
N PHE A 139 -5.72 -13.41 4.48
CA PHE A 139 -6.88 -14.25 4.78
C PHE A 139 -8.04 -13.37 5.24
N PRO A 140 -9.28 -13.63 4.80
CA PRO A 140 -10.44 -12.97 5.37
C PRO A 140 -10.55 -13.36 6.85
N GLN A 141 -10.15 -12.45 7.73
CA GLN A 141 -10.35 -12.60 9.16
C GLN A 141 -11.68 -11.96 9.56
N ASN A 142 -12.36 -12.59 10.53
CA ASN A 142 -13.61 -12.08 11.06
C ASN A 142 -13.38 -10.63 11.56
N LEU A 143 -14.15 -9.67 11.04
CA LEU A 143 -13.93 -8.21 11.18
C LEU A 143 -14.11 -7.67 12.61
N SER A 144 -14.17 -8.55 13.60
CA SER A 144 -14.43 -8.23 15.01
C SER A 144 -13.38 -7.29 15.64
N ASN A 145 -12.19 -7.16 15.05
CA ASN A 145 -11.05 -6.44 15.62
C ASN A 145 -10.77 -5.08 14.96
N ILE A 146 -11.80 -4.22 14.85
CA ILE A 146 -11.58 -2.79 14.60
C ILE A 146 -10.86 -2.21 15.83
N ALA A 147 -9.74 -1.52 15.60
CA ALA A 147 -9.03 -0.86 16.70
C ALA A 147 -9.90 0.24 17.31
N THR A 148 -9.98 0.29 18.64
CA THR A 148 -10.62 1.39 19.40
C THR A 148 -9.58 2.31 20.05
N SER A 149 -8.33 1.84 20.11
CA SER A 149 -7.16 2.53 20.61
C SER A 149 -5.98 2.28 19.67
N LEU A 150 -5.19 3.33 19.42
CA LEU A 150 -3.98 3.29 18.58
C LEU A 150 -2.85 4.10 19.24
N PRO A 151 -1.57 3.82 18.93
CA PRO A 151 -1.08 2.74 18.06
C PRO A 151 -1.23 1.36 18.71
N LEU A 152 -1.09 0.30 17.91
CA LEU A 152 -1.02 -1.07 18.42
C LEU A 152 0.17 -1.23 19.38
N SER A 153 0.05 -2.16 20.33
CA SER A 153 1.19 -2.51 21.17
C SER A 153 2.28 -3.22 20.35
N PRO A 154 3.57 -3.15 20.77
CA PRO A 154 4.64 -3.88 20.10
C PRO A 154 4.39 -5.39 19.98
N ASN A 155 3.68 -5.98 20.94
CA ASN A 155 3.33 -7.41 20.93
C ASN A 155 2.25 -7.74 19.88
N GLU A 156 1.23 -6.88 19.74
CA GLU A 156 0.25 -7.02 18.66
C GLU A 156 0.90 -6.83 17.28
N LEU A 157 1.87 -5.90 17.19
CA LEU A 157 2.63 -5.69 15.96
C LEU A 157 3.39 -6.96 15.56
N SER A 158 4.11 -7.60 16.48
CA SER A 158 4.84 -8.85 16.21
C SER A 158 3.91 -10.03 15.91
N ALA A 159 2.69 -10.05 16.45
CA ALA A 159 1.69 -11.06 16.06
C ALA A 159 1.17 -10.83 14.62
N SER A 160 1.17 -9.59 14.13
CA SER A 160 0.68 -9.22 12.80
C SER A 160 1.71 -9.34 11.68
N ILE A 161 3.01 -9.38 12.00
CA ILE A 161 4.10 -9.45 11.03
C ILE A 161 5.08 -10.54 11.45
N LYS A 162 5.24 -11.57 10.63
CA LYS A 162 6.30 -12.57 10.75
C LYS A 162 7.41 -12.23 9.77
N ILE A 163 8.64 -12.12 10.27
CA ILE A 163 9.82 -11.88 9.42
C ILE A 163 10.65 -13.16 9.38
N ILE A 164 10.93 -13.60 8.15
CA ILE A 164 11.76 -14.76 7.88
C ILE A 164 12.96 -14.27 7.09
N PHE A 165 14.14 -14.33 7.69
CA PHE A 165 15.39 -14.01 7.04
C PHE A 165 16.01 -15.28 6.47
N ILE A 166 16.33 -15.30 5.18
CA ILE A 166 16.95 -16.44 4.49
C ILE A 166 18.34 -16.02 4.04
N GLY A 167 19.37 -16.65 4.60
CA GLY A 167 20.75 -16.31 4.27
C GLY A 167 21.80 -17.11 5.03
N SER A 168 23.06 -16.99 4.61
CA SER A 168 24.20 -17.69 5.20
C SER A 168 24.56 -17.24 6.62
N SER A 169 24.16 -16.03 7.03
CA SER A 169 24.39 -15.47 8.36
C SER A 169 23.18 -14.67 8.86
N LYS A 170 23.06 -14.53 10.18
CA LYS A 170 22.02 -13.69 10.80
C LYS A 170 22.07 -12.25 10.24
N PRO A 171 20.91 -11.61 10.02
CA PRO A 171 20.89 -10.23 9.54
C PRO A 171 21.46 -9.31 10.62
N VAL A 172 22.13 -8.24 10.19
CA VAL A 172 22.51 -7.15 11.10
C VAL A 172 21.33 -6.20 11.21
N ARG A 173 20.98 -5.78 12.44
CA ARG A 173 19.81 -4.92 12.74
C ARG A 173 19.74 -3.68 11.85
N HIS A 174 20.87 -3.05 11.56
CA HIS A 174 20.93 -1.85 10.71
C HIS A 174 20.39 -2.08 9.29
N HIS A 175 20.54 -3.28 8.72
CA HIS A 175 20.01 -3.60 7.39
C HIS A 175 18.48 -3.58 7.37
N LEU A 176 17.84 -3.85 8.51
CA LEU A 176 16.38 -3.95 8.63
C LEU A 176 15.72 -2.61 8.98
N ARG A 177 16.48 -1.64 9.49
CA ARG A 177 15.96 -0.33 9.91
C ARG A 177 15.19 0.38 8.79
N LYS A 178 15.62 0.27 7.54
CA LYS A 178 14.93 0.94 6.41
C LYS A 178 13.49 0.45 6.20
N THR A 179 13.20 -0.80 6.57
CA THR A 179 11.92 -1.46 6.28
C THR A 179 11.07 -1.66 7.52
N LEU A 180 11.70 -1.93 8.67
CA LEU A 180 11.05 -2.37 9.90
C LEU A 180 11.18 -1.41 11.08
N SER A 181 11.87 -0.27 10.91
CA SER A 181 11.96 0.73 11.98
C SER A 181 10.60 1.30 12.32
N VAL A 182 10.45 1.66 13.59
CA VAL A 182 9.35 2.47 14.09
C VAL A 182 9.94 3.78 14.59
N ARG A 183 9.37 4.88 14.10
CA ARG A 183 9.74 6.23 14.53
C ARG A 183 8.59 6.86 15.29
N ARG A 184 8.75 7.00 16.60
CA ARG A 184 7.72 7.52 17.52
C ARG A 184 7.09 8.83 17.04
N GLN A 185 7.90 9.80 16.62
CA GLN A 185 7.37 11.09 16.15
C GLN A 185 6.51 10.94 14.89
N ARG A 186 6.93 10.09 13.95
CA ARG A 186 6.18 9.84 12.71
C ARG A 186 4.83 9.19 12.98
N ILE A 187 4.76 8.27 13.92
CA ILE A 187 3.51 7.66 14.38
C ILE A 187 2.58 8.71 14.97
N LEU A 188 3.10 9.57 15.84
CA LEU A 188 2.31 10.63 16.47
C LEU A 188 1.74 11.60 15.42
N ASP A 189 2.58 12.12 14.53
CA ASP A 189 2.19 13.04 13.46
C ASP A 189 1.12 12.42 12.55
N ALA A 190 1.30 11.14 12.18
CA ALA A 190 0.35 10.40 11.36
C ALA A 190 -1.00 10.22 12.06
N LEU A 191 -1.01 9.83 13.34
CA LEU A 191 -2.24 9.60 14.09
C LEU A 191 -3.02 10.90 14.33
N ILE A 192 -2.34 12.00 14.66
CA ILE A 192 -2.97 13.32 14.79
C ILE A 192 -3.62 13.71 13.46
N TRP A 193 -2.86 13.64 12.36
CA TRP A 193 -3.37 13.97 11.04
C TRP A 193 -4.59 13.10 10.67
N LEU A 194 -4.53 11.79 10.94
CA LEU A 194 -5.63 10.87 10.67
C LEU A 194 -6.88 11.21 11.47
N LYS A 195 -6.75 11.57 12.76
CA LYS A 195 -7.90 11.97 13.57
C LYS A 195 -8.60 13.22 13.02
N GLU A 196 -7.82 14.17 12.51
CA GLU A 196 -8.33 15.44 12.00
C GLU A 196 -8.93 15.32 10.59
N ASN A 197 -8.38 14.43 9.75
CA ASN A 197 -8.69 14.38 8.31
C ASN A 197 -9.44 13.12 7.86
N ASN A 198 -9.56 12.10 8.71
CA ASN A 198 -10.23 10.85 8.39
C ASN A 198 -11.32 10.53 9.42
N VAL A 199 -12.59 10.56 8.96
CA VAL A 199 -13.77 10.28 9.79
C VAL A 199 -13.69 8.93 10.50
N LEU A 200 -13.04 7.94 9.89
CA LEU A 200 -12.87 6.60 10.47
C LEU A 200 -11.94 6.59 11.70
N TYR A 201 -11.07 7.60 11.84
CA TYR A 201 -10.13 7.72 12.98
C TYR A 201 -10.62 8.70 14.05
N SER A 202 -11.70 9.44 13.79
CA SER A 202 -12.23 10.48 14.69
C SER A 202 -12.47 9.99 16.12
N HIS A 203 -13.04 8.79 16.25
CA HIS A 203 -13.43 8.16 17.53
C HIS A 203 -12.31 7.34 18.20
N ILE A 204 -11.14 7.21 17.57
CA ILE A 204 -10.04 6.39 18.07
C ILE A 204 -9.30 7.07 19.21
N SER A 205 -9.11 6.36 20.32
CA SER A 205 -8.29 6.87 21.43
C SER A 205 -6.80 6.72 21.13
N LEU A 206 -5.99 7.72 21.52
CA LEU A 206 -4.54 7.64 21.38
C LEU A 206 -3.94 7.17 22.69
N ASP A 207 -3.37 5.96 22.70
CA ASP A 207 -2.70 5.42 23.87
C ASP A 207 -1.32 6.07 24.04
N LYS A 208 -1.28 7.08 24.91
CA LYS A 208 -0.06 7.81 25.22
C LYS A 208 1.03 6.94 25.86
N HIS A 209 0.64 5.89 26.58
CA HIS A 209 1.60 4.99 27.22
C HIS A 209 2.30 4.13 26.16
N ILE A 210 1.54 3.58 25.20
CA ILE A 210 2.13 2.84 24.07
C ILE A 210 2.99 3.78 23.23
N ILE A 211 2.52 4.98 22.90
CA ILE A 211 3.32 5.96 22.14
C ILE A 211 4.65 6.25 22.84
N ALA A 212 4.63 6.44 24.17
CA ALA A 212 5.83 6.70 24.94
C ALA A 212 6.82 5.52 24.96
N SER A 213 6.31 4.28 24.87
CA SER A 213 7.14 3.06 24.87
C SER A 213 7.69 2.68 23.48
N LEU A 214 7.23 3.32 22.40
CA LEU A 214 7.77 3.11 21.06
C LEU A 214 9.22 3.64 20.94
N PRO A 215 10.07 2.98 20.12
CA PRO A 215 11.42 3.47 19.86
C PRO A 215 11.42 4.78 19.07
N ASP A 216 12.48 5.57 19.21
CA ASP A 216 12.62 6.85 18.51
C ASP A 216 12.88 6.68 17.01
N ASP A 217 13.76 5.75 16.63
CA ASP A 217 14.04 5.37 15.24
C ASP A 217 14.79 4.04 15.18
N ASP A 218 14.14 2.95 15.60
CA ASP A 218 14.74 1.62 15.58
C ASP A 218 13.71 0.53 15.32
N VAL A 219 14.20 -0.67 15.00
CA VAL A 219 13.36 -1.88 14.91
C VAL A 219 12.85 -2.21 16.31
N PRO A 220 11.52 -2.34 16.54
CA PRO A 220 10.99 -2.75 17.83
C PRO A 220 11.55 -4.10 18.29
N GLU A 221 11.82 -4.25 19.59
CA GLU A 221 12.41 -5.49 20.11
C GLU A 221 11.51 -6.70 19.90
N SER A 222 10.19 -6.53 20.02
CA SER A 222 9.22 -7.58 19.74
C SER A 222 9.30 -8.14 18.30
N ILE A 223 9.64 -7.28 17.33
CA ILE A 223 9.88 -7.69 15.94
C ILE A 223 11.22 -8.41 15.83
N TRP A 224 12.25 -7.91 16.51
CA TRP A 224 13.59 -8.47 16.46
C TRP A 224 13.66 -9.87 17.08
N GLU A 225 12.97 -10.09 18.20
CA GLU A 225 12.89 -11.38 18.90
C GLU A 225 12.10 -12.43 18.12
N THR A 226 11.10 -12.02 17.32
CA THR A 226 10.25 -12.93 16.54
C THR A 226 10.79 -13.21 15.13
N LEU A 227 11.94 -12.64 14.78
CA LEU A 227 12.62 -12.86 13.51
C LEU A 227 13.18 -14.28 13.44
N ASP A 228 12.74 -15.04 12.45
CA ASP A 228 13.32 -16.34 12.14
C ASP A 228 14.49 -16.18 11.18
N HIS A 229 15.57 -16.93 11.41
CA HIS A 229 16.68 -17.02 10.47
C HIS A 229 16.78 -18.46 9.95
N ILE A 230 16.60 -18.62 8.64
CA ILE A 230 16.77 -19.86 7.91
C ILE A 230 18.10 -19.79 7.16
N LEU A 231 18.95 -20.81 7.35
CA LEU A 231 20.16 -20.95 6.56
C LEU A 231 19.78 -21.27 5.11
N ASP A 232 20.40 -20.57 4.16
CA ASP A 232 20.16 -20.76 2.73
C ASP A 232 20.75 -22.09 2.26
N ASP A 233 20.09 -23.18 2.60
CA ASP A 233 20.52 -24.54 2.28
C ASP A 233 19.61 -25.09 1.20
N LYS A 234 19.91 -24.78 -0.07
CA LYS A 234 19.31 -25.29 -1.34
C LYS A 234 17.77 -25.40 -1.46
N ASN A 235 17.00 -24.99 -0.47
CA ASN A 235 15.55 -25.18 -0.37
C ASN A 235 14.74 -23.96 -0.85
N ALA A 236 15.40 -22.82 -1.11
CA ALA A 236 14.74 -21.62 -1.66
C ALA A 236 14.19 -21.82 -3.10
N LEU A 237 14.62 -22.88 -3.79
CA LEU A 237 14.07 -23.27 -5.10
C LEU A 237 12.84 -24.17 -5.00
N ALA A 238 12.66 -24.94 -3.91
CA ALA A 238 11.54 -25.86 -3.74
C ALA A 238 10.22 -25.12 -3.46
N GLU A 239 10.26 -23.96 -2.81
CA GLU A 239 9.07 -23.13 -2.57
C GLU A 239 8.52 -22.40 -3.82
N ARG A 240 9.13 -22.61 -5.00
CA ARG A 240 8.58 -22.15 -6.28
C ARG A 240 7.53 -23.10 -6.85
N GLU A 241 7.45 -24.32 -6.33
CA GLU A 241 6.36 -25.24 -6.67
C GLU A 241 5.12 -24.77 -5.92
N GLY A 242 4.06 -24.46 -6.67
CA GLY A 242 2.82 -23.94 -6.11
C GLY A 242 2.24 -24.90 -5.06
N TYR A 243 1.41 -24.37 -4.15
CA TYR A 243 0.70 -25.14 -3.11
C TYR A 243 -0.38 -26.10 -3.65
N THR A 244 -0.29 -26.47 -4.93
CA THR A 244 -1.20 -27.36 -5.64
C THR A 244 -0.36 -28.45 -6.28
N GLU A 245 -0.59 -29.69 -5.87
CA GLU A 245 -0.16 -30.85 -6.64
C GLU A 245 -0.77 -30.74 -8.04
N ASP A 246 0.05 -30.95 -9.08
CA ASP A 246 -0.42 -30.96 -10.46
C ASP A 246 -1.36 -32.17 -10.62
N PRO A 247 -2.67 -31.99 -10.93
CA PRO A 247 -3.61 -33.10 -11.04
C PRO A 247 -3.29 -34.06 -12.21
N LEU A 248 -2.22 -33.80 -12.98
CA LEU A 248 -1.74 -34.65 -14.06
C LEU A 248 -0.54 -35.54 -13.67
N THR A 249 -0.04 -35.49 -12.43
CA THR A 249 1.09 -36.35 -11.98
C THR A 249 0.69 -37.63 -11.26
N SER A 250 -0.58 -38.04 -11.31
CA SER A 250 -0.99 -39.39 -10.89
C SER A 250 -0.98 -40.34 -12.09
N ASP A 251 0.11 -41.07 -12.26
CA ASP A 251 0.16 -42.31 -13.05
C ASP A 251 -0.69 -43.42 -12.41
#